data_AF-A0A967JWL7-F1
#
_entry.id   AF-A0A967JWL7-F1
#
_cell.length_a   1.000
_cell.length_b   1.000
_cell.length_c   1.000
_cell.angle_alpha   90.00
_cell.angle_beta   90.00
_cell.angle_gamma   90.00
#
_symmetry.space_group_name_H-M   'P 1'
#
loop_
_entity.id
_entity.type
_entity.pdbx_description
1 polymer ?
#
loop_
_entity_poly.entity_id
_entity_poly.type
_entity_poly.pdbx_seq_one_letter_code
_entity_poly.pdbx_strand_id
1 'polypeptide(L)'
;MTSKSAAAICAIGASLALSAVAAPSFGPAQQLPVDRLLDRVQEHYRGLATLEARFEQIVEARPGMPPTVTGGRWFMRAPGRMRVEYVDTGRLLVADGSRLYWYLPADRQVHVREQDALSNRGSALLYLTGDGDLREDFAVSGTE
;
A
#
# COMPACT_ATOMS: atom_id res chain seq x y z
N MET A 1 -7.86 -8.67 75.33
CA MET A 1 -6.72 -9.20 74.55
C MET A 1 -5.77 -8.06 74.28
N THR A 2 -4.71 -8.00 75.08
CA THR A 2 -3.62 -7.01 75.06
C THR A 2 -2.40 -7.56 74.32
N SER A 3 -1.44 -6.67 74.01
CA SER A 3 -0.02 -6.93 73.63
C SER A 3 0.27 -6.91 72.12
N LYS A 4 1.33 -6.30 71.57
CA LYS A 4 2.44 -5.43 72.06
C LYS A 4 3.16 -4.82 70.83
N SER A 5 3.86 -3.72 71.05
CA SER A 5 4.66 -2.94 70.10
C SER A 5 6.03 -3.55 69.74
N ALA A 6 6.59 -2.98 68.65
CA ALA A 6 8.00 -2.59 68.39
C ALA A 6 9.00 -3.62 67.83
N ALA A 7 9.61 -3.26 66.68
CA ALA A 7 11.06 -3.06 66.56
C ALA A 7 11.40 -2.30 65.26
N ALA A 8 12.26 -1.29 65.39
CA ALA A 8 12.83 -0.46 64.34
C ALA A 8 14.04 -1.13 63.68
N ILE A 9 14.32 -0.85 62.39
CA ILE A 9 15.69 -0.90 61.85
C ILE A 9 15.90 0.28 60.89
N CYS A 10 16.98 1.01 61.17
CA CYS A 10 17.53 2.16 60.47
C CYS A 10 18.01 1.86 59.04
N ALA A 11 17.87 2.90 58.21
CA ALA A 11 18.82 3.42 57.21
C ALA A 11 19.51 2.47 56.21
N ILE A 12 19.39 2.80 54.93
CA ILE A 12 20.51 3.28 54.08
C ILE A 12 19.87 4.01 52.89
N GLY A 13 20.18 5.30 52.76
CA GLY A 13 19.78 6.11 51.62
C GLY A 13 20.59 5.71 50.39
N ALA A 14 19.89 5.15 49.39
CA ALA A 14 20.40 5.07 48.03
C ALA A 14 19.54 6.03 47.20
N SER A 15 20.02 7.26 47.03
CA SER A 15 19.46 8.20 46.06
C SER A 15 19.73 7.63 44.67
N LEU A 16 18.78 6.85 44.14
CA LEU A 16 18.73 6.54 42.71
C LEU A 16 18.48 7.86 41.99
N ALA A 17 19.54 8.44 41.42
CA ALA A 17 19.42 9.47 40.42
C ALA A 17 18.72 8.86 39.21
N LEU A 18 17.41 9.09 39.11
CA LEU A 18 16.59 8.69 37.98
C LEU A 18 16.99 9.56 36.79
N SER A 19 17.94 9.08 35.98
CA SER A 19 18.25 9.70 34.70
C SER A 19 17.00 9.63 33.82
N ALA A 20 16.34 10.77 33.62
CA ALA A 20 15.24 10.90 32.69
C ALA A 20 15.76 10.58 31.28
N VAL A 21 15.47 9.38 30.79
CA VAL A 21 15.60 9.07 29.37
C VAL A 21 14.59 9.96 28.67
N ALA A 22 15.08 10.99 27.96
CA ALA A 22 14.26 11.79 27.08
C ALA A 22 13.72 10.86 25.98
N ALA A 23 12.46 10.48 26.09
CA ALA A 23 11.76 9.80 25.01
C ALA A 23 11.77 10.75 23.79
N PRO A 24 12.06 10.25 22.57
CA PRO A 24 11.93 11.07 21.38
C PRO A 24 10.47 11.53 21.30
N SER A 25 10.27 12.84 21.47
CA SER A 25 8.98 13.47 21.23
C SER A 25 8.75 13.47 19.72
N PHE A 26 7.88 12.59 19.25
CA PHE A 26 7.29 12.73 17.93
C PHE A 26 6.41 13.99 17.97
N GLY A 27 6.91 15.09 17.41
CA GLY A 27 6.13 16.30 17.19
C GLY A 27 4.94 16.02 16.28
N PRO A 28 3.93 16.92 16.25
CA PRO A 28 2.81 16.78 15.33
C PRO A 28 3.35 16.63 13.91
N ALA A 29 2.88 15.60 13.21
CA ALA A 29 3.27 15.37 11.82
C ALA A 29 2.90 16.62 11.01
N GLN A 30 3.91 17.32 10.48
CA GLN A 30 3.68 18.45 9.60
C GLN A 30 3.00 17.92 8.34
N GLN A 31 1.75 18.31 8.11
CA GLN A 31 1.03 17.98 6.87
C GLN A 31 1.81 18.58 5.70
N LEU A 32 2.25 17.71 4.79
CA LEU A 32 2.93 18.14 3.58
C LEU A 32 1.90 18.84 2.68
N PRO A 33 2.19 20.02 2.11
CA PRO A 33 1.30 20.63 1.13
C PRO A 33 0.97 19.64 0.01
N VAL A 34 -0.30 19.59 -0.42
CA VAL A 34 -0.79 18.63 -1.42
C VAL A 34 0.08 18.63 -2.68
N ASP A 35 0.50 19.79 -3.15
CA ASP A 35 1.36 19.89 -4.33
C ASP A 35 2.68 19.15 -4.15
N ARG A 36 3.29 19.28 -2.98
CA ARG A 36 4.54 18.57 -2.64
C ARG A 36 4.32 17.08 -2.47
N LEU A 37 3.15 16.67 -1.99
CA LEU A 37 2.79 15.25 -1.93
C LEU A 37 2.64 14.66 -3.33
N LEU A 38 1.94 15.35 -4.22
CA LEU A 38 1.76 14.93 -5.60
C LEU A 38 3.09 14.80 -6.33
N ASP A 39 3.99 15.77 -6.18
CA ASP A 39 5.34 15.70 -6.76
C ASP A 39 6.09 14.45 -6.31
N ARG A 40 6.07 14.16 -5.01
CA ARG A 40 6.78 13.00 -4.44
C ARG A 40 6.19 11.67 -4.89
N VAL A 41 4.87 11.56 -4.97
CA VAL A 41 4.22 10.34 -5.47
C VAL A 41 4.54 10.16 -6.95
N GLN A 42 4.41 11.21 -7.75
CA GLN A 42 4.73 11.24 -9.18
C GLN A 42 6.17 10.81 -9.46
N GLU A 43 7.14 11.38 -8.73
CA GLU A 43 8.55 11.05 -8.85
C GLU A 43 8.82 9.59 -8.47
N HIS A 44 8.18 9.13 -7.38
CA HIS A 44 8.37 7.77 -6.89
C HIS A 44 7.98 6.71 -7.93
N TYR A 45 6.80 6.84 -8.55
CA TYR A 45 6.37 5.83 -9.51
C TYR A 45 7.00 6.00 -10.90
N ARG A 46 7.35 7.22 -11.33
CA ARG A 46 8.14 7.42 -12.57
C ARG A 46 9.52 6.76 -12.49
N GLY A 47 10.09 6.64 -11.28
CA GLY A 47 11.35 5.96 -11.03
C GLY A 47 11.28 4.42 -11.02
N LEU A 48 10.09 3.81 -11.05
CA LEU A 48 9.94 2.36 -10.97
C LEU A 48 10.18 1.68 -12.32
N ALA A 49 11.37 1.09 -12.50
CA ALA A 49 11.69 0.32 -13.70
C ALA A 49 11.13 -1.12 -13.69
N THR A 50 11.09 -1.74 -12.51
CA THR A 50 10.64 -3.11 -12.31
C THR A 50 9.97 -3.27 -10.95
N LEU A 51 8.96 -4.14 -10.87
CA LEU A 51 8.30 -4.51 -9.62
C LEU A 51 8.02 -6.01 -9.61
N GLU A 52 8.28 -6.65 -8.48
CA GLU A 52 7.72 -7.97 -8.14
C GLU A 52 7.09 -7.88 -6.75
N ALA A 53 5.82 -8.30 -6.64
CA ALA A 53 5.09 -8.28 -5.38
C ALA A 53 4.13 -9.45 -5.26
N ARG A 54 3.77 -9.80 -4.02
CA ARG A 54 2.57 -10.58 -3.73
C ARG A 54 1.46 -9.58 -3.39
N PHE A 55 0.23 -9.88 -3.80
CA PHE A 55 -0.91 -9.03 -3.48
C PHE A 55 -2.05 -9.83 -2.87
N GLU A 56 -2.85 -9.15 -2.06
CA GLU A 56 -4.16 -9.57 -1.62
C GLU A 56 -5.14 -8.44 -1.97
N GLN A 57 -6.19 -8.77 -2.70
CA GLN A 57 -7.25 -7.86 -3.11
C GLN A 57 -8.53 -8.24 -2.38
N ILE A 58 -9.07 -7.30 -1.61
CA ILE A 58 -10.34 -7.44 -0.93
C ILE A 58 -11.34 -6.54 -1.67
N VAL A 59 -12.36 -7.15 -2.27
CA VAL A 59 -13.46 -6.44 -2.93
C VAL A 59 -14.67 -6.53 -2.02
N GLU A 60 -15.09 -5.39 -1.47
CA GLU A 60 -16.32 -5.31 -0.70
C GLU A 60 -17.53 -5.63 -1.59
N ALA A 61 -18.40 -6.48 -1.08
CA ALA A 61 -19.64 -6.83 -1.74
C ALA A 61 -20.76 -5.86 -1.33
N ARG A 62 -21.93 -6.00 -1.96
CA ARG A 62 -23.13 -5.26 -1.54
C ARG A 62 -23.44 -5.52 -0.06
N PRO A 63 -24.09 -4.57 0.65
CA PRO A 63 -24.45 -4.74 2.06
C PRO A 63 -25.12 -6.10 2.32
N GLY A 64 -24.59 -6.84 3.30
CA GLY A 64 -25.08 -8.18 3.68
C GLY A 64 -24.46 -9.35 2.91
N MET A 65 -23.55 -9.13 1.96
CA MET A 65 -22.77 -10.19 1.30
C MET A 65 -21.32 -10.22 1.81
N PRO A 66 -20.67 -11.40 1.88
CA PRO A 66 -19.28 -11.49 2.27
C PRO A 66 -18.37 -10.83 1.23
N PRO A 67 -17.24 -10.23 1.65
CA PRO A 67 -16.25 -9.69 0.71
C PRO A 67 -15.61 -10.81 -0.10
N THR A 68 -15.18 -10.50 -1.32
CA THR A 68 -14.36 -11.39 -2.12
C THR A 68 -12.90 -11.09 -1.84
N VAL A 69 -12.15 -12.10 -1.40
CA VAL A 69 -10.70 -12.01 -1.23
C VAL A 69 -10.04 -12.75 -2.37
N THR A 70 -9.01 -12.18 -2.98
CA THR A 70 -8.23 -12.85 -4.02
C THR A 70 -6.76 -12.51 -3.88
N GLY A 71 -5.91 -13.53 -4.00
CA GLY A 71 -4.46 -13.37 -3.90
C GLY A 71 -3.72 -13.58 -5.21
N GLY A 72 -2.48 -13.12 -5.28
CA GLY A 72 -1.66 -13.34 -6.45
C GLY A 72 -0.25 -12.80 -6.42
N ARG A 73 0.40 -12.88 -7.60
CA ARG A 73 1.71 -12.28 -7.87
C ARG A 73 1.59 -11.22 -8.94
N TRP A 74 2.28 -10.12 -8.70
CA TRP A 74 2.39 -8.99 -9.60
C TRP A 74 3.82 -8.87 -10.11
N PHE A 75 3.98 -8.70 -11.42
CA PHE A 75 5.24 -8.40 -12.07
C PHE A 75 5.03 -7.21 -13.00
N MET A 76 5.96 -6.28 -13.00
CA MET A 76 5.96 -5.15 -13.93
C MET A 76 7.38 -4.88 -14.40
N ARG A 77 7.48 -4.45 -15.67
CA ARG A 77 8.67 -3.85 -16.23
C ARG A 77 8.27 -2.68 -17.14
N ALA A 78 8.69 -1.48 -16.78
CA ALA A 78 8.43 -0.30 -17.58
C ALA A 78 9.19 -0.35 -18.93
N PRO A 79 8.68 0.32 -19.98
CA PRO A 79 7.30 0.80 -20.10
C PRO A 79 6.35 -0.35 -20.47
N GLY A 80 5.09 -0.23 -20.04
CA GLY A 80 3.95 -0.99 -20.57
C GLY A 80 3.92 -2.51 -20.35
N ARG A 81 4.94 -3.16 -19.79
CA ARG A 81 4.91 -4.62 -19.55
C ARG A 81 4.48 -4.97 -18.14
N MET A 82 3.58 -5.93 -18.04
CA MET A 82 2.99 -6.36 -16.78
C MET A 82 2.55 -7.82 -16.86
N ARG A 83 2.60 -8.53 -15.74
CA ARG A 83 1.99 -9.84 -15.57
C ARG A 83 1.38 -9.94 -14.18
N VAL A 84 0.12 -10.36 -14.12
CA VAL A 84 -0.61 -10.56 -12.87
C VAL A 84 -1.15 -11.99 -12.86
N GLU A 85 -0.76 -12.75 -11.85
CA GLU A 85 -1.15 -14.14 -11.67
C GLU A 85 -2.07 -14.25 -10.47
N TYR A 86 -3.32 -14.64 -10.70
CA TYR A 86 -4.29 -14.86 -9.63
C TYR A 86 -4.21 -16.30 -9.15
N VAL A 87 -3.85 -16.52 -7.90
CA VAL A 87 -3.63 -17.86 -7.34
C VAL A 87 -4.93 -18.66 -7.27
N ASP A 88 -6.02 -18.03 -6.82
CA ASP A 88 -7.27 -18.76 -6.51
C ASP A 88 -8.05 -19.18 -7.76
N THR A 89 -7.92 -18.42 -8.84
CA THR A 89 -8.72 -18.62 -10.07
C THR A 89 -7.88 -19.10 -11.24
N GLY A 90 -6.55 -19.08 -11.14
CA GLY A 90 -5.63 -19.29 -12.26
C GLY A 90 -5.73 -18.24 -13.36
N ARG A 91 -6.50 -17.16 -13.14
CA ARG A 91 -6.60 -16.06 -14.11
C ARG A 91 -5.23 -15.43 -14.29
N LEU A 92 -4.96 -15.04 -15.54
CA LEU A 92 -3.68 -14.44 -15.91
C LEU A 92 -3.96 -13.19 -16.73
N LEU A 93 -3.36 -12.08 -16.31
CA LEU A 93 -3.34 -10.83 -17.07
C LEU A 93 -1.90 -10.57 -17.53
N VAL A 94 -1.70 -10.34 -18.82
CA VAL A 94 -0.38 -9.99 -19.39
C VAL A 94 -0.54 -8.74 -20.24
N ALA A 95 0.31 -7.75 -20.00
CA ALA A 95 0.56 -6.66 -20.93
C ALA A 95 1.97 -6.83 -21.50
N ASP A 96 2.12 -6.84 -22.82
CA ASP A 96 3.41 -7.03 -23.50
C ASP A 96 4.05 -5.71 -23.97
N GLY A 97 3.39 -4.58 -23.73
CA GLY A 97 3.78 -3.24 -24.18
C GLY A 97 3.03 -2.76 -25.43
N SER A 98 2.25 -3.63 -26.06
CA SER A 98 1.34 -3.27 -27.17
C SER A 98 -0.08 -3.74 -26.90
N ARG A 99 -0.24 -4.93 -26.32
CA ARG A 99 -1.54 -5.59 -26.11
C ARG A 99 -1.69 -6.09 -24.70
N LEU A 100 -2.93 -6.10 -24.26
CA LEU A 100 -3.39 -6.73 -23.04
C LEU A 100 -4.06 -8.06 -23.37
N TYR A 101 -3.63 -9.10 -22.66
CA TYR A 101 -4.17 -10.47 -22.73
C TYR A 101 -4.76 -10.83 -21.38
N TRP A 102 -6.05 -11.14 -21.36
CA TRP A 102 -6.75 -11.62 -20.17
C TRP A 102 -7.22 -13.05 -20.38
N TYR A 103 -6.53 -13.98 -19.74
CA TYR A 103 -6.84 -15.41 -19.78
C TYR A 103 -7.79 -15.79 -18.64
N LEU A 104 -8.90 -16.42 -19.02
CA LEU A 104 -9.94 -16.95 -18.15
C LEU A 104 -9.93 -18.48 -18.25
N PRO A 105 -9.34 -19.20 -17.29
CA PRO A 105 -9.22 -20.66 -17.36
C PRO A 105 -10.57 -21.39 -17.41
N ALA A 106 -11.56 -20.91 -16.65
CA ALA A 106 -12.90 -21.50 -16.59
C ALA A 106 -13.58 -21.56 -17.96
N ASP A 107 -13.36 -20.52 -18.77
CA ASP A 107 -13.97 -20.38 -20.10
C ASP A 107 -13.04 -20.86 -21.23
N ARG A 108 -11.80 -21.25 -20.89
CA ARG A 108 -10.72 -21.59 -21.84
C ARG A 108 -10.52 -20.49 -22.90
N GLN A 109 -10.66 -19.23 -22.48
CA GLN A 109 -10.71 -18.07 -23.36
C GLN A 109 -9.61 -17.05 -23.03
N VAL A 110 -9.11 -16.38 -24.07
CA VAL A 110 -8.25 -15.20 -23.95
C VAL A 110 -8.96 -14.01 -24.57
N HIS A 111 -9.14 -12.94 -23.81
CA HIS A 111 -9.54 -11.63 -24.34
C HIS A 111 -8.30 -10.81 -24.67
N VAL A 112 -8.25 -10.26 -25.88
CA VAL A 112 -7.13 -9.43 -26.34
C VAL A 112 -7.63 -8.01 -26.63
N ARG A 113 -6.90 -7.00 -26.15
CA ARG A 113 -7.17 -5.58 -26.38
C ARG A 113 -5.88 -4.84 -26.67
N GLU A 114 -5.94 -3.77 -27.45
CA GLU A 114 -4.82 -2.83 -27.60
C GLU A 114 -4.61 -2.07 -26.28
N GLN A 115 -3.35 -1.85 -25.90
CA GLN A 115 -3.00 -1.26 -24.60
C GLN A 115 -3.33 0.24 -24.53
N ASP A 116 -3.38 0.94 -25.66
CA ASP A 116 -3.86 2.32 -25.73
C ASP A 116 -5.32 2.46 -25.23
N ALA A 117 -6.09 1.37 -25.28
CA ALA A 117 -7.44 1.37 -24.70
C ALA A 117 -7.42 1.43 -23.16
N LEU A 118 -6.35 0.96 -22.51
CA LEU A 118 -6.13 1.10 -21.07
C LEU A 118 -5.51 2.44 -20.69
N SER A 119 -4.59 2.97 -21.50
CA SER A 119 -4.00 4.30 -21.27
C SER A 119 -5.06 5.40 -21.33
N ASN A 120 -6.16 5.16 -22.05
CA ASN A 120 -7.09 6.23 -22.30
C ASN A 120 -7.86 6.70 -21.05
N ARG A 121 -8.21 5.88 -20.04
CA ARG A 121 -8.87 6.36 -18.78
C ARG A 121 -8.77 5.41 -17.58
N GLY A 122 -8.23 5.92 -16.47
CA GLY A 122 -8.72 5.62 -15.10
C GLY A 122 -8.32 4.31 -14.43
N SER A 123 -7.44 3.48 -15.01
CA SER A 123 -6.95 2.30 -14.29
C SER A 123 -5.83 2.71 -13.33
N ALA A 124 -5.92 2.31 -12.06
CA ALA A 124 -4.85 2.51 -11.06
C ALA A 124 -3.50 1.91 -11.53
N LEU A 125 -3.53 1.01 -12.50
CA LEU A 125 -2.38 0.32 -13.07
C LEU A 125 -1.50 1.22 -13.96
N LEU A 126 -2.05 2.30 -14.52
CA LEU A 126 -1.28 3.28 -15.31
C LEU A 126 -0.24 3.99 -14.46
N TYR A 127 -0.58 4.30 -13.21
CA TYR A 127 0.33 4.96 -12.28
C TYR A 127 1.44 4.00 -11.80
N LEU A 128 1.15 2.70 -11.69
CA LEU A 128 2.17 1.70 -11.37
C LEU A 128 3.16 1.45 -12.51
N THR A 129 2.84 1.87 -13.74
CA THR A 129 3.66 1.64 -14.94
C THR A 129 4.37 2.90 -15.45
N GLY A 130 4.16 4.05 -14.78
CA GLY A 130 4.84 5.30 -15.08
C GLY A 130 4.15 6.21 -16.09
N ASP A 131 3.08 5.73 -16.72
CA ASP A 131 2.46 6.39 -17.88
C ASP A 131 1.38 7.44 -17.50
N GLY A 132 0.84 7.41 -16.28
CA GLY A 132 -0.16 8.39 -15.81
C GLY A 132 0.44 9.66 -15.18
N ASP A 133 -0.28 10.77 -15.27
CA ASP A 133 0.05 12.04 -14.59
C ASP A 133 -1.07 12.43 -13.62
N LEU A 134 -0.77 12.42 -12.33
CA LEU A 134 -1.77 12.62 -11.28
C LEU A 134 -2.50 13.97 -11.39
N ARG A 135 -1.86 15.01 -11.95
CA ARG A 135 -2.46 16.35 -12.07
C ARG A 135 -3.33 16.48 -13.32
N GLU A 136 -3.03 15.72 -14.37
CA GLU A 136 -3.84 15.69 -15.58
C GLU A 136 -5.07 14.80 -15.40
N ASP A 137 -4.91 13.70 -14.66
CA ASP A 137 -5.93 12.66 -14.55
C ASP A 137 -6.90 12.85 -13.36
N PHE A 138 -6.53 13.62 -12.34
CA PHE A 138 -7.35 13.83 -11.14
C PHE A 138 -7.43 15.28 -10.67
N ALA A 139 -8.60 15.66 -10.18
CA ALA A 139 -8.77 16.85 -9.35
C ALA A 139 -8.48 16.50 -7.87
N VAL A 140 -7.26 16.79 -7.41
CA VAL A 140 -6.81 16.44 -6.06
C VAL A 140 -6.99 17.60 -5.10
N SER A 141 -7.62 17.35 -3.95
CA SER A 141 -7.71 18.29 -2.83
C SER A 141 -7.14 17.65 -1.55
N GLY A 142 -6.54 18.48 -0.70
CA GLY A 142 -6.17 18.08 0.65
C GLY A 142 -7.33 18.33 1.60
N THR A 143 -7.57 17.39 2.51
CA THR A 143 -8.30 17.69 3.74
C THR A 143 -7.33 18.39 4.69
N GLU A 144 -7.62 19.65 5.00
CA GLU A 144 -6.97 20.40 6.10
C GLU A 144 -7.18 19.68 7.43
#